data_AF-A0A6P0BCT4-F1
#
_entry.id   AF-A0A6P0BCT4-F1
#
_cell.length_a   1.000
_cell.length_b   1.000
_cell.length_c   1.000
_cell.angle_alpha   90.00
_cell.angle_beta   90.00
_cell.angle_gamma   90.00
#
_symmetry.space_group_name_H-M   'P 1'
#
loop_
_entity.id
_entity.type
_entity.pdbx_description
1 polymer ?
#
loop_
_entity_poly.entity_id
_entity_poly.type
_entity_poly.pdbx_seq_one_letter_code
_entity_poly.pdbx_strand_id
1 'polypeptide(L)'
;MTDGFIRPEPRIPDSDRYGGRAISFVRLIGGFSVFDIPEPFDVEQYRNDFRLSSIDEFMPYRRDWKRSIWIKIDPVACGSAVVRGSTALQRWREENGHRHRIMPHIEGAHIGDMPVSSIAAVYSVGEGDQDWQPLKWRAKVA
;
A
#
# COMPACT_ATOMS: atom_id res chain seq x y z
N MET A 1 17.58 -3.82 -17.43
CA MET A 1 17.50 -2.42 -16.97
C MET A 1 16.18 -2.27 -16.23
N THR A 2 16.18 -1.68 -15.05
CA THR A 2 14.94 -1.26 -14.38
C THR A 2 14.44 -0.01 -15.10
N ASP A 3 13.24 -0.06 -15.64
CA ASP A 3 12.61 1.03 -16.42
C ASP A 3 12.15 2.21 -15.54
N GLY A 4 12.32 2.12 -14.22
CA GLY A 4 11.99 3.19 -13.28
C GLY A 4 10.52 3.23 -12.87
N PHE A 5 9.79 2.11 -12.98
CA PHE A 5 8.39 2.04 -12.59
C PHE A 5 8.10 0.96 -11.54
N ILE A 6 7.17 1.27 -10.64
CA ILE A 6 6.43 0.30 -9.82
C ILE A 6 5.17 -0.06 -10.62
N ARG A 7 5.00 -1.36 -10.87
CA ARG A 7 3.97 -1.90 -11.77
C ARG A 7 2.90 -2.65 -10.98
N PRO A 8 1.60 -2.46 -11.26
CA PRO A 8 0.54 -3.31 -10.74
C PRO A 8 0.75 -4.78 -11.10
N GLU A 9 1.22 -5.03 -12.33
CA GLU A 9 1.54 -6.34 -12.88
C GLU A 9 3.01 -6.41 -13.31
N PRO A 10 3.95 -6.60 -12.36
CA PRO A 10 5.35 -6.74 -12.72
C PRO A 10 5.57 -8.05 -13.49
N ARG A 11 6.55 -8.08 -14.39
CA ARG A 11 6.92 -9.30 -15.14
C ARG A 11 7.74 -10.25 -14.25
N ILE A 12 7.07 -10.85 -13.27
CA ILE A 12 7.62 -11.89 -12.39
C ILE A 12 6.90 -13.23 -12.63
N PRO A 13 7.56 -14.37 -12.33
CA PRO A 13 6.93 -15.69 -12.39
C PRO A 13 5.70 -15.78 -11.48
N ASP A 14 4.67 -16.52 -11.90
CA ASP A 14 3.44 -16.69 -11.11
C ASP A 14 3.69 -17.42 -9.77
N SER A 15 4.75 -18.23 -9.65
CA SER A 15 5.18 -18.83 -8.38
C SER A 15 5.58 -17.79 -7.34
N ASP A 16 6.15 -16.68 -7.82
CA ASP A 16 6.63 -15.58 -6.99
C ASP A 16 5.48 -14.57 -6.73
N ARG A 17 4.36 -14.74 -7.43
CA ARG A 17 3.15 -13.96 -7.24
C ARG A 17 2.32 -14.49 -6.07
N TYR A 18 1.98 -13.59 -5.15
CA TYR A 18 0.90 -13.71 -4.14
C TYR A 18 0.92 -14.92 -3.21
N GLY A 19 1.96 -15.76 -3.18
CA GLY A 19 2.02 -16.95 -2.31
C GLY A 19 0.76 -17.82 -2.42
N GLY A 20 0.14 -17.88 -3.61
CA GLY A 20 -1.08 -18.65 -3.88
C GLY A 20 -2.42 -18.06 -3.38
N ARG A 21 -2.48 -16.79 -2.96
CA ARG A 21 -3.72 -16.15 -2.48
C ARG A 21 -4.56 -15.50 -3.59
N ALA A 22 -5.86 -15.32 -3.31
CA ALA A 22 -6.82 -14.66 -4.19
C ALA A 22 -6.38 -13.23 -4.59
N ILE A 23 -6.73 -12.81 -5.81
CA ILE A 23 -6.44 -11.48 -6.36
C ILE A 23 -7.08 -10.40 -5.46
N SER A 24 -6.37 -9.31 -5.16
CA SER A 24 -6.93 -8.17 -4.41
C SER A 24 -7.86 -7.33 -5.28
N PHE A 25 -8.83 -6.64 -4.67
CA PHE A 25 -9.76 -5.78 -5.41
C PHE A 25 -9.03 -4.70 -6.23
N VAL A 26 -8.03 -4.06 -5.64
CA VAL A 26 -7.24 -2.99 -6.30
C VAL A 26 -6.57 -3.45 -7.60
N ARG A 27 -6.24 -4.74 -7.73
CA ARG A 27 -5.66 -5.29 -8.96
C ARG A 27 -6.70 -5.46 -10.05
N LEU A 28 -7.93 -5.83 -9.71
CA LEU A 28 -9.02 -5.93 -10.67
C LEU A 28 -9.31 -4.59 -11.35
N ILE A 29 -9.09 -3.49 -10.63
CA ILE A 29 -9.24 -2.14 -11.14
C ILE A 29 -7.93 -1.58 -11.74
N GLY A 30 -6.92 -2.43 -11.98
CA GLY A 30 -5.67 -2.07 -12.68
C GLY A 30 -4.61 -1.39 -11.82
N GLY A 31 -4.63 -1.57 -10.50
CA GLY A 31 -3.74 -0.90 -9.56
C GLY A 31 -3.08 -1.81 -8.51
N PHE A 32 -2.41 -1.17 -7.56
CA PHE A 32 -1.84 -1.79 -6.37
C PHE A 32 -2.25 -1.02 -5.11
N SER A 33 -2.30 -1.72 -3.96
CA SER A 33 -2.79 -1.13 -2.72
C SER A 33 -1.77 -0.11 -2.21
N VAL A 34 -2.28 1.03 -1.73
CA VAL A 34 -1.50 2.02 -0.98
C VAL A 34 -2.19 2.29 0.34
N PHE A 35 -1.43 2.61 1.38
CA PHE A 35 -2.00 3.06 2.64
C PHE A 35 -2.39 4.55 2.53
N ASP A 36 -3.66 4.86 2.76
CA ASP A 36 -4.22 6.21 2.81
C ASP A 36 -4.53 6.56 4.27
N ILE A 37 -3.46 6.85 5.02
CA ILE A 37 -3.54 7.16 6.46
C ILE A 37 -3.66 8.70 6.58
N PRO A 38 -4.81 9.25 7.04
CA PRO A 38 -4.95 10.69 7.24
C PRO A 38 -4.09 11.17 8.40
N GLU A 39 -3.64 12.43 8.38
CA GLU A 39 -2.99 13.06 9.53
C GLU A 39 -3.94 14.11 10.14
N PRO A 40 -4.32 14.02 11.43
CA PRO A 40 -4.00 12.95 12.38
C PRO A 40 -4.79 11.64 12.13
N PHE A 41 -4.20 10.50 12.52
CA PHE A 41 -4.86 9.18 12.50
C PHE A 41 -5.06 8.65 13.92
N ASP A 42 -6.29 8.34 14.30
CA ASP A 42 -6.62 7.70 15.58
C ASP A 42 -6.69 6.18 15.39
N VAL A 43 -5.61 5.50 15.81
CA VAL A 43 -5.48 4.04 15.72
C VAL A 43 -6.51 3.33 16.61
N GLU A 44 -6.79 3.86 17.81
CA GLU A 44 -7.72 3.23 18.74
C GLU A 44 -9.16 3.33 18.25
N GLN A 45 -9.53 4.50 17.71
CA GLN A 45 -10.82 4.66 17.04
C GLN A 45 -10.96 3.68 15.86
N TYR A 46 -9.92 3.57 15.01
CA TYR A 46 -9.94 2.66 13.88
C TYR A 46 -10.15 1.19 14.31
N ARG A 47 -9.45 0.74 15.36
CA ARG A 47 -9.63 -0.62 15.90
C ARG A 47 -11.04 -0.85 16.41
N ASN A 48 -11.64 0.15 17.06
CA ASN A 48 -13.00 0.06 17.59
C ASN A 48 -14.05 -0.03 16.47
N ASP A 49 -13.89 0.78 15.43
CA ASP A 49 -14.82 0.86 14.29
C ASP A 49 -14.69 -0.36 13.37
N PHE A 50 -13.47 -0.89 13.21
CA PHE A 50 -13.16 -1.98 12.26
C PHE A 50 -12.51 -3.19 12.94
N ARG A 51 -13.19 -3.77 13.93
CA ARG A 51 -12.68 -4.89 14.75
C ARG A 51 -12.21 -6.14 13.98
N LEU A 52 -12.75 -6.36 12.78
CA LEU A 52 -12.35 -7.48 11.92
C LEU A 52 -11.15 -7.16 11.00
N SER A 53 -10.68 -5.91 11.00
CA SER A 53 -9.53 -5.46 10.21
C SER A 53 -8.30 -5.38 11.10
N SER A 54 -7.29 -6.19 10.80
CA SER A 54 -6.07 -6.28 11.59
C SER A 54 -5.03 -5.25 11.14
N ILE A 55 -5.24 -3.97 11.49
CA ILE A 55 -4.23 -2.93 11.22
C ILE A 55 -2.85 -3.27 11.82
N ASP A 56 -2.87 -3.91 12.99
CA ASP A 56 -1.68 -4.38 13.71
C ASP A 56 -0.94 -5.54 13.01
N GLU A 57 -1.58 -6.20 12.03
CA GLU A 57 -0.86 -7.14 11.18
C GLU A 57 0.18 -6.39 10.34
N PHE A 58 -0.13 -5.19 9.86
CA PHE A 58 0.72 -4.46 8.91
C PHE A 58 1.57 -3.38 9.57
N MET A 59 1.06 -2.73 10.62
CA MET A 59 1.68 -1.58 11.25
C MET A 59 2.26 -1.92 12.64
N PRO A 60 3.47 -1.45 12.98
CA PRO A 60 4.44 -0.78 12.10
C PRO A 60 5.14 -1.75 11.14
N TYR A 61 5.20 -3.03 11.49
CA TYR A 61 5.73 -4.09 10.65
C TYR A 61 5.10 -5.44 11.02
N ARG A 62 5.14 -6.39 10.09
CA ARG A 62 4.76 -7.78 10.37
C ARG A 62 5.82 -8.44 11.24
N ARG A 63 5.45 -8.92 12.43
CA ARG A 63 6.39 -9.55 13.38
C ARG A 63 7.21 -10.67 12.73
N ASP A 64 6.58 -11.53 11.94
CA ASP A 64 7.25 -12.63 11.24
C ASP A 64 8.29 -12.13 10.20
N TRP A 65 8.14 -10.92 9.69
CA TRP A 65 9.07 -10.31 8.73
C TRP A 65 10.24 -9.62 9.44
N LYS A 66 10.12 -9.34 10.75
CA LYS A 66 11.07 -8.61 11.60
C LYS A 66 11.37 -7.17 11.18
N ARG A 67 11.07 -6.78 9.93
CA ARG A 67 11.28 -5.45 9.37
C ARG A 67 10.34 -5.21 8.19
N SER A 68 9.88 -3.96 8.07
CA SER A 68 9.12 -3.46 6.92
C SER A 68 9.81 -2.25 6.32
N ILE A 69 9.65 -2.09 5.00
CA ILE A 69 10.02 -0.87 4.27
C ILE A 69 8.73 -0.12 3.94
N TRP A 70 8.67 1.14 4.35
CA TRP A 70 7.55 2.04 4.08
C TRP A 70 7.98 3.06 3.04
N ILE A 71 7.21 3.16 1.96
CA ILE A 71 7.46 4.08 0.85
C ILE A 71 6.37 5.14 0.90
N LYS A 72 6.75 6.38 1.22
CA LYS A 72 5.86 7.53 1.12
C LYS A 72 5.85 8.01 -0.32
N ILE A 73 4.68 7.96 -0.94
CA ILE A 73 4.45 8.49 -2.29
C ILE A 73 4.06 9.97 -2.22
N ASP A 74 4.46 10.73 -3.22
CA ASP A 74 3.97 12.09 -3.45
C ASP A 74 2.64 12.03 -4.23
N PRO A 75 1.49 12.32 -3.59
CA PRO A 75 0.21 12.27 -4.27
C PRO A 75 0.08 13.32 -5.38
N VAL A 76 0.82 14.44 -5.31
CA VAL A 76 0.81 15.47 -6.36
C VAL A 76 1.51 14.93 -7.60
N ALA A 77 2.66 14.29 -7.44
CA ALA A 77 3.39 13.66 -8.55
C ALA A 77 2.61 12.47 -9.16
N CYS A 78 1.76 11.80 -8.38
CA CYS A 78 0.91 10.71 -8.87
C CYS A 78 -0.39 11.20 -9.56
N GLY A 79 -0.77 12.47 -9.39
CA GLY A 79 -1.96 13.05 -10.00
C GLY A 79 -3.25 12.28 -9.68
N SER A 80 -4.08 12.04 -10.70
CA SER A 80 -5.36 11.33 -10.57
C SER A 80 -5.22 9.81 -10.44
N ALA A 81 -4.00 9.27 -10.44
CA ALA A 81 -3.77 7.82 -10.31
C ALA A 81 -4.02 7.31 -8.88
N VAL A 82 -4.01 8.19 -7.87
CA VAL A 82 -4.27 7.82 -6.48
C VAL A 82 -5.76 7.87 -6.17
N VAL A 83 -6.32 6.71 -5.85
CA VAL A 83 -7.67 6.54 -5.31
C VAL A 83 -7.58 6.45 -3.79
N ARG A 84 -8.25 7.38 -3.10
CA ARG A 84 -8.31 7.45 -1.64
C ARG A 84 -9.09 6.26 -1.05
N GLY A 85 -8.81 5.93 0.21
CA GLY A 85 -9.36 4.72 0.84
C GLY A 85 -10.88 4.73 0.99
N SER A 86 -11.50 5.89 1.21
CA SER A 86 -12.96 6.05 1.18
C SER A 86 -13.56 5.74 -0.21
N THR A 87 -12.94 6.26 -1.27
CA THR A 87 -13.34 6.00 -2.66
C THR A 87 -13.09 4.55 -3.06
N ALA A 88 -11.96 3.96 -2.65
CA ALA A 88 -11.65 2.55 -2.91
C ALA A 88 -12.67 1.62 -2.23
N LEU A 89 -13.05 1.92 -0.97
CA LEU A 89 -14.09 1.20 -0.26
C LEU A 89 -15.47 1.34 -0.92
N GLN A 90 -15.81 2.54 -1.40
CA GLN A 90 -17.05 2.75 -2.16
C GLN A 90 -17.09 1.88 -3.42
N ARG A 91 -16.03 1.92 -4.25
CA ARG A 91 -15.94 1.09 -5.45
C ARG A 91 -16.00 -0.39 -5.14
N TRP A 92 -15.34 -0.83 -4.06
CA TRP A 92 -15.40 -2.22 -3.61
C TRP A 92 -16.84 -2.65 -3.29
N ARG A 93 -17.68 -1.78 -2.72
CA ARG A 93 -19.10 -2.07 -2.46
C ARG A 93 -19.91 -2.16 -3.75
N GLU A 94 -19.65 -1.25 -4.70
CA GLU A 94 -20.39 -1.11 -5.96
C GLU A 94 -20.03 -2.20 -6.98
N GLU A 95 -18.76 -2.64 -7.03
CA GLU A 95 -18.22 -3.54 -8.05
C GLU A 95 -18.18 -5.02 -7.60
N ASN A 96 -19.09 -5.44 -6.71
CA ASN A 96 -19.13 -6.81 -6.16
C ASN A 96 -17.81 -7.25 -5.48
N GLY A 97 -17.08 -6.32 -4.88
CA GLY A 97 -15.80 -6.55 -4.24
C GLY A 97 -15.84 -7.50 -3.03
N HIS A 98 -17.02 -7.87 -2.52
CA HIS A 98 -17.21 -8.72 -1.33
C HIS A 98 -16.47 -10.07 -1.36
N ARG A 99 -16.00 -10.53 -2.52
CA ARG A 99 -15.14 -11.73 -2.67
C ARG A 99 -13.66 -11.46 -2.38
N HIS A 100 -13.29 -10.20 -2.20
CA HIS A 100 -11.93 -9.70 -2.03
C HIS A 100 -11.84 -8.92 -0.72
N ARG A 101 -10.71 -9.06 -0.02
CA ARG A 101 -10.46 -8.29 1.20
C ARG A 101 -10.06 -6.85 0.87
N ILE A 102 -10.44 -5.92 1.73
CA ILE A 102 -10.01 -4.52 1.73
C ILE A 102 -9.91 -4.04 3.17
N MET A 103 -8.94 -3.18 3.50
CA MET A 103 -8.92 -2.46 4.79
C MET A 103 -9.78 -1.20 4.67
N PRO A 104 -10.90 -1.10 5.43
CA PRO A 104 -11.80 0.05 5.33
C PRO A 104 -11.05 1.37 5.56
N HIS A 105 -11.32 2.37 4.73
CA HIS A 105 -10.81 3.74 4.80
C HIS A 105 -9.30 3.97 4.68
N ILE A 106 -8.46 3.01 5.05
CA ILE A 106 -7.00 3.15 5.02
C ILE A 106 -6.33 2.41 3.88
N GLU A 107 -7.03 1.52 3.17
CA GLU A 107 -6.54 0.95 1.92
C GLU A 107 -7.10 1.74 0.73
N GLY A 108 -6.23 2.51 0.09
CA GLY A 108 -6.46 3.12 -1.21
C GLY A 108 -5.83 2.31 -2.34
N ALA A 109 -5.74 2.91 -3.53
CA ALA A 109 -5.07 2.32 -4.67
C ALA A 109 -4.24 3.36 -5.45
N HIS A 110 -3.13 2.93 -6.02
CA HIS A 110 -2.53 3.61 -7.17
C HIS A 110 -2.88 2.83 -8.44
N ILE A 111 -3.47 3.49 -9.43
CA ILE A 111 -3.92 2.89 -10.69
C ILE A 111 -2.84 3.06 -11.76
N GLY A 112 -2.49 1.97 -12.44
CA GLY A 112 -1.45 1.97 -13.46
C GLY A 112 -0.02 2.04 -12.89
N ASP A 113 0.95 2.19 -13.80
CA ASP A 113 2.37 2.25 -13.47
C ASP A 113 2.71 3.55 -12.72
N MET A 114 3.46 3.44 -11.63
CA MET A 114 3.92 4.58 -10.84
C MET A 114 5.43 4.79 -11.08
N PRO A 115 5.87 5.97 -11.55
CA PRO A 115 7.29 6.22 -11.69
C PRO A 115 7.96 6.32 -10.32
N VAL A 116 9.18 5.79 -10.19
CA VAL A 116 9.94 5.83 -8.91
C VAL A 116 10.30 7.24 -8.47
N SER A 117 10.21 8.23 -9.38
CA SER A 117 10.33 9.65 -9.07
C SER A 117 9.20 10.17 -8.20
N SER A 118 8.05 9.48 -8.15
CA SER A 118 6.94 9.80 -7.24
C SER A 118 7.18 9.36 -5.80
N ILE A 119 8.31 8.69 -5.50
CA ILE A 119 8.68 8.33 -4.12
C ILE A 119 9.24 9.56 -3.41
N ALA A 120 8.50 10.07 -2.43
CA ALA A 120 8.88 11.23 -1.62
C ALA A 120 9.89 10.86 -0.52
N ALA A 121 9.69 9.72 0.14
CA ALA A 121 10.57 9.25 1.22
C ALA A 121 10.48 7.73 1.39
N VAL A 122 11.51 7.15 1.98
CA VAL A 122 11.55 5.72 2.31
C VAL A 122 11.98 5.58 3.77
N TYR A 123 11.30 4.70 4.49
CA TYR A 123 11.55 4.43 5.90
C TYR A 123 11.70 2.93 6.13
N SER A 124 12.46 2.55 7.15
CA SER A 124 12.49 1.19 7.66
C SER A 124 12.08 1.17 9.12
N VAL A 125 11.34 0.15 9.52
CA VAL A 125 10.98 -0.09 10.92
C VAL A 125 10.96 -1.59 11.16
N GLY A 126 11.45 -2.04 12.31
CA GLY A 126 11.54 -3.45 12.63
C GLY A 126 11.67 -3.72 14.13
N GLU A 127 11.92 -4.99 14.43
CA GLU A 127 12.13 -5.46 15.80
C GLU A 127 13.29 -4.72 16.46
N GLY A 128 13.03 -4.13 17.63
CA GLY A 128 13.99 -3.33 18.40
C GLY A 128 14.08 -1.85 17.99
N ASP A 129 13.47 -1.44 16.88
CA ASP A 129 13.44 -0.03 16.49
C ASP A 129 12.40 0.72 17.37
N GLN A 130 12.76 1.90 17.87
CA GLN A 130 11.84 2.74 18.65
C GLN A 130 10.82 3.47 17.77
N ASP A 131 11.20 3.76 16.52
CA ASP A 131 10.42 4.54 15.57
C ASP A 131 10.90 4.24 14.13
N TRP A 132 10.16 4.70 13.12
CA TRP A 132 10.55 4.63 11.71
C TRP A 132 11.86 5.36 11.45
N GLN A 133 12.83 4.66 10.88
CA GLN A 133 14.13 5.20 10.53
C GLN A 133 14.16 5.61 9.05
N PRO A 134 14.49 6.88 8.71
CA PRO A 134 14.57 7.30 7.33
C PRO A 134 15.75 6.62 6.62
N LEU A 135 15.50 6.13 5.41
CA LEU A 135 16.53 5.55 4.54
C LEU A 135 17.00 6.59 3.53
N LYS A 136 18.31 6.59 3.23
CA LYS A 136 18.85 7.36 2.11
C LYS A 136 18.34 6.75 0.80
N TRP A 137 17.32 7.37 0.24
CA TRP A 137 16.77 7.04 -1.07
C TRP A 137 17.22 8.08 -2.10
N ARG A 138 17.61 7.60 -3.28
CA ARG A 138 17.79 8.45 -4.48
C ARG A 138 17.15 7.73 -5.64
N ALA A 139 16.15 8.35 -6.26
CA ALA A 139 15.68 7.92 -7.56
C ALA A 139 16.84 8.12 -8.55
N LYS A 140 17.51 7.02 -8.96
CA LYS A 140 18.38 7.07 -10.14
C LYS A 140 17.45 7.04 -11.35
N VAL A 141 17.15 8.21 -11.89
CA VAL A 141 16.56 8.33 -13.22
C VAL A 141 17.75 8.37 -14.19
N ALA A 142 17.81 7.38 -15.08
CA ALA A 142 18.77 7.33 -16.18
C ALA A 142 18.21 8.09 -17.39
#